data_AF-A0A3D5EP75-F1
#
_entry.id   AF-A0A3D5EP75-F1
#
_cell.length_a   1.000
_cell.length_b   1.000
_cell.length_c   1.000
_cell.angle_alpha   90.00
_cell.angle_beta   90.00
_cell.angle_gamma   90.00
#
_symmetry.space_group_name_H-M   'P 1'
#
loop_
_entity.id
_entity.type
_entity.pdbx_description
1 polymer ?
#
loop_
_entity_poly.entity_id
_entity_poly.type
_entity_poly.pdbx_seq_one_letter_code
_entity_poly.pdbx_strand_id
1 'polypeptide(L)'
;MKLERVKQCRKCPWKVAVNPNDIPNGYSIEKHKELISTIADPNDIEGQLQNTELKVMACHETEKSHCVGWLYNQLHSGNNIALRIAMMSYENAGDIEVFGEQHKCFQETLG
;
A
#
# COMPACT_ATOMS: atom_id res chain seq x y z
N MET A 1 12.58 -9.09 -11.46
CA MET A 1 12.74 -8.45 -10.11
C MET A 1 11.87 -9.20 -9.12
N LYS A 2 12.11 -9.07 -7.81
CA LYS A 2 11.28 -9.71 -6.78
C LYS A 2 10.89 -8.73 -5.68
N LEU A 3 9.65 -8.86 -5.21
CA LEU A 3 9.16 -8.19 -4.01
C LEU A 3 9.76 -8.87 -2.79
N GLU A 4 10.32 -8.08 -1.87
CA GLU A 4 10.89 -8.62 -0.62
C GLU A 4 9.86 -9.19 0.33
N ARG A 5 8.60 -8.80 0.14
CA ARG A 5 7.47 -9.33 0.89
C ARG A 5 6.24 -9.39 -0.02
N VAL A 6 5.62 -10.57 -0.04
CA VAL A 6 4.36 -10.81 -0.76
C VAL A 6 3.19 -11.09 0.18
N LYS A 7 3.47 -11.41 1.45
CA LYS A 7 2.45 -11.68 2.47
C LYS A 7 2.26 -10.48 3.39
N GLN A 8 1.01 -10.10 3.63
CA GLN A 8 0.67 -9.00 4.53
C GLN A 8 1.14 -9.25 5.97
N CYS A 9 1.67 -8.21 6.62
CA CYS A 9 2.04 -8.26 8.03
C CYS A 9 0.80 -8.34 8.93
N ARG A 10 0.96 -8.96 10.11
CA ARG A 10 -0.17 -9.25 11.02
C ARG A 10 -0.88 -8.01 11.54
N LYS A 11 -0.13 -6.92 11.77
CA LYS A 11 -0.61 -5.64 12.28
C LYS A 11 -0.71 -4.56 11.19
N CYS A 12 -0.96 -4.94 9.93
CA CYS A 12 -1.08 -3.97 8.85
C CYS A 12 -2.31 -3.05 9.06
N PRO A 13 -2.17 -1.70 9.04
CA PRO A 13 -3.29 -0.76 9.12
C PRO A 13 -4.36 -0.94 8.04
N TRP A 14 -4.02 -1.59 6.92
CA TRP A 14 -5.00 -1.87 5.87
C TRP A 14 -6.00 -2.96 6.22
N LYS A 15 -5.72 -3.78 7.25
CA LYS A 15 -6.63 -4.82 7.73
C LYS A 15 -7.60 -4.23 8.74
N VAL A 16 -8.90 -4.37 8.50
CA VAL A 16 -9.98 -3.78 9.32
C VAL A 16 -9.89 -4.15 10.80
N ALA A 17 -9.44 -5.37 11.10
CA ALA A 17 -9.33 -5.87 12.47
C ALA A 17 -8.09 -5.33 13.24
N VAL A 18 -7.29 -4.43 12.65
CA VAL A 18 -6.09 -3.86 13.27
C VAL A 18 -6.33 -2.41 13.66
N ASN A 19 -6.10 -2.09 14.93
CA ASN A 19 -6.01 -0.69 15.36
C ASN A 19 -4.58 -0.17 15.12
N PRO A 20 -4.39 0.87 14.29
CA PRO A 20 -3.06 1.44 14.04
C PRO A 20 -2.33 1.90 15.31
N ASN A 21 -3.06 2.29 16.36
CA ASN A 21 -2.50 2.69 17.64
C ASN A 21 -1.79 1.55 18.39
N ASP A 22 -2.03 0.29 18.01
CA ASP A 22 -1.37 -0.90 18.58
C ASP A 22 -0.03 -1.24 17.88
N ILE A 23 0.39 -0.44 16.90
CA ILE A 23 1.68 -0.60 16.21
C ILE A 23 2.80 -0.16 17.15
N PRO A 24 3.79 -1.03 17.41
CA PRO A 24 4.90 -0.71 18.30
C PRO A 24 5.77 0.41 17.72
N ASN A 25 6.48 1.12 18.61
CA ASN A 25 7.41 2.21 18.27
C ASN A 25 6.77 3.53 17.78
N GLY A 26 5.50 3.76 18.12
CA GLY A 26 4.86 5.07 18.01
C GLY A 26 4.18 5.28 16.66
N TYR A 27 2.89 4.94 16.61
CA TYR A 27 1.99 5.42 15.57
C TYR A 27 1.74 6.93 15.74
N SER A 28 1.74 7.68 14.64
CA SER A 28 1.30 9.08 14.60
C SER A 28 0.32 9.22 13.44
N ILE A 29 -0.87 9.72 13.74
CA ILE A 29 -1.91 9.96 12.75
C ILE A 29 -1.50 11.04 11.74
N GLU A 30 -0.68 12.01 12.16
CA GLU A 30 -0.14 13.06 11.28
C GLU A 30 0.77 12.45 10.21
N LYS A 31 1.75 11.63 10.63
CA LYS A 31 2.61 10.89 9.70
C LYS A 31 1.82 9.93 8.83
N HIS A 32 0.78 9.29 9.39
CA HIS A 32 -0.08 8.42 8.59
C HIS A 32 -0.76 9.23 7.48
N LYS A 33 -1.37 10.37 7.79
CA LYS A 33 -2.06 11.22 6.79
C LYS A 33 -1.14 11.62 5.62
N GLU A 34 0.15 11.86 5.86
CA GLU A 34 1.12 12.18 4.81
C GLU A 34 1.28 11.06 3.75
N LEU A 35 0.97 9.81 4.12
CA LEU A 35 0.97 8.67 3.21
C LEU A 35 -0.11 8.74 2.13
N ILE A 36 -1.06 9.68 2.19
CA ILE A 36 -1.99 9.96 1.08
C ILE A 36 -1.23 10.25 -0.22
N SER A 37 -0.02 10.81 -0.11
CA SER A 37 0.85 11.08 -1.26
C SER A 37 1.31 9.82 -2.02
N THR A 38 1.09 8.62 -1.46
CA THR A 38 1.36 7.32 -2.09
C THR A 38 0.11 6.69 -2.72
N ILE A 39 -1.04 7.36 -2.65
CA ILE A 39 -2.33 6.89 -3.17
C ILE A 39 -2.56 7.55 -4.52
N ALA A 40 -2.82 6.73 -5.55
CA ALA A 40 -3.19 7.24 -6.86
C ALA A 40 -4.61 7.84 -6.85
N ASP A 41 -4.83 8.88 -7.65
CA ASP A 41 -6.20 9.29 -8.01
C ASP A 41 -6.71 8.37 -9.12
N PRO A 42 -7.68 7.47 -8.85
CA PRO A 42 -8.15 6.49 -9.81
C PRO A 42 -8.80 7.11 -11.07
N ASN A 43 -9.14 8.40 -11.05
CA ASN A 43 -9.77 9.12 -12.16
C ASN A 43 -8.77 9.93 -13.00
N ASP A 44 -7.54 10.10 -12.55
CA ASP A 44 -6.50 10.87 -13.25
C ASP A 44 -5.44 9.94 -13.88
N ILE A 45 -5.82 9.23 -14.93
CA ILE A 45 -4.92 8.29 -15.62
C ILE A 45 -3.74 9.03 -16.26
N GLU A 46 -3.99 10.20 -16.84
CA GLU A 46 -2.93 10.98 -17.48
C GLU A 46 -1.89 11.45 -16.45
N GLY A 47 -2.31 12.03 -15.32
CA GLY A 47 -1.41 12.44 -14.26
C GLY A 47 -0.64 11.27 -13.64
N GLN A 48 -1.27 10.10 -13.51
CA GLN A 48 -0.57 8.88 -13.08
C GLN A 48 0.57 8.47 -14.03
N LEU A 49 0.36 8.59 -15.35
CA LEU A 49 1.34 8.16 -16.36
C LEU A 49 2.41 9.22 -16.67
N GLN A 50 2.09 10.51 -16.49
CA GLN A 50 3.05 11.60 -16.65
C GLN A 50 4.04 11.69 -15.50
N ASN A 51 3.71 11.15 -14.32
CA ASN A 51 4.59 11.15 -13.18
C ASN A 51 5.77 10.18 -13.40
N THR A 52 6.99 10.72 -13.43
CA THR A 52 8.21 9.93 -13.63
C THR A 52 8.67 9.19 -12.38
N GLU A 53 8.13 9.53 -11.20
CA GLU A 53 8.47 8.89 -9.93
C GLU A 53 7.25 8.23 -9.27
N LEU A 54 7.34 6.92 -9.07
CA LEU A 54 6.32 6.17 -8.33
C LEU A 54 6.56 6.31 -6.82
N LYS A 55 5.67 7.03 -6.14
CA LYS A 55 5.65 7.09 -4.68
C LYS A 55 5.06 5.78 -4.13
N VAL A 56 5.84 5.10 -3.29
CA VAL A 56 5.47 3.80 -2.73
C VAL A 56 5.35 3.86 -1.21
N MET A 57 4.44 3.05 -0.65
CA MET A 57 4.32 2.90 0.79
C MET A 57 5.21 1.76 1.29
N ALA A 58 6.10 2.05 2.24
CA ALA A 58 6.91 1.03 2.91
C ALA A 58 6.12 0.30 4.01
N CYS A 59 6.54 -0.92 4.36
CA CYS A 59 5.97 -1.67 5.47
C CYS A 59 6.36 -1.06 6.82
N HIS A 60 5.40 -0.95 7.75
CA HIS A 60 5.67 -0.43 9.10
C HIS A 60 6.61 -1.31 9.94
N GLU A 61 6.74 -2.61 9.60
CA GLU A 61 7.70 -3.50 10.27
C GLU A 61 9.11 -3.39 9.68
N THR A 62 9.25 -2.91 8.44
CA THR A 62 10.55 -2.75 7.76
C THR A 62 10.46 -1.83 6.55
N GLU A 63 11.32 -0.83 6.52
CA GLU A 63 11.43 0.14 5.43
C GLU A 63 11.98 -0.46 4.12
N LYS A 64 12.53 -1.68 4.17
CA LYS A 64 13.11 -2.36 3.00
C LYS A 64 12.07 -3.03 2.09
N SER A 65 10.80 -3.09 2.52
CA SER A 65 9.75 -3.79 1.77
C SER A 65 8.56 -2.88 1.53
N HIS A 66 7.89 -3.08 0.39
CA HIS A 66 6.60 -2.48 0.12
C HIS A 66 5.54 -2.95 1.15
N CYS A 67 4.63 -2.06 1.51
CA CYS A 67 3.44 -2.43 2.26
C CYS A 67 2.52 -3.28 1.39
N VAL A 68 2.32 -4.55 1.75
CA VAL A 68 1.47 -5.48 0.97
C VAL A 68 -0.01 -5.07 0.98
N GLY A 69 -0.52 -4.52 2.09
CA GLY A 69 -1.90 -3.99 2.14
C GLY A 69 -2.12 -2.83 1.18
N TRP A 70 -1.13 -1.92 1.09
CA TRP A 70 -1.13 -0.84 0.12
C TRP A 70 -1.01 -1.36 -1.32
N LEU A 71 -0.09 -2.29 -1.59
CA LEU A 71 0.03 -2.93 -2.91
C LEU A 71 -1.31 -3.53 -3.33
N TYR A 72 -1.96 -4.29 -2.45
CA TYR A 72 -3.25 -4.91 -2.72
C TYR A 72 -4.31 -3.85 -3.04
N ASN A 73 -4.42 -2.77 -2.27
CA ASN A 73 -5.37 -1.70 -2.57
C ASN A 73 -5.08 -1.03 -3.92
N GLN A 74 -3.84 -0.59 -4.14
CA GLN A 74 -3.44 0.19 -5.30
C GLN A 74 -3.48 -0.62 -6.60
N LEU A 75 -3.24 -1.93 -6.54
CA LEU A 75 -3.38 -2.85 -7.68
C LEU A 75 -4.83 -3.26 -7.96
N HIS A 76 -5.80 -2.86 -7.12
CA HIS A 76 -7.21 -3.18 -7.27
C HIS A 76 -8.07 -1.91 -7.25
N SER A 77 -8.76 -1.63 -6.16
CA SER A 77 -9.72 -0.52 -6.05
C SER A 77 -9.07 0.86 -6.15
N GLY A 78 -7.80 0.98 -5.78
CA GLY A 78 -7.03 2.22 -5.91
C GLY A 78 -6.62 2.54 -7.36
N ASN A 79 -6.78 1.60 -8.29
CA ASN A 79 -6.56 1.77 -9.73
C ASN A 79 -5.27 2.52 -10.11
N ASN A 80 -4.15 2.15 -9.48
CA ASN A 80 -2.84 2.73 -9.77
C ASN A 80 -2.22 2.07 -11.01
N ILE A 81 -2.45 2.67 -12.18
CA ILE A 81 -2.03 2.16 -13.48
C ILE A 81 -0.51 2.13 -13.61
N ALA A 82 0.17 3.17 -13.13
CA ALA A 82 1.64 3.22 -13.14
C ALA A 82 2.24 2.06 -12.33
N LEU A 83 1.67 1.77 -11.15
CA LEU A 83 2.08 0.63 -10.32
C LEU A 83 1.78 -0.71 -11.02
N ARG A 84 0.63 -0.86 -11.69
CA ARG A 84 0.31 -2.10 -12.44
C ARG A 84 1.36 -2.39 -13.50
N ILE A 85 1.77 -1.37 -14.28
CA ILE A 85 2.81 -1.49 -15.30
C ILE A 85 4.15 -1.87 -14.64
N ALA A 86 4.52 -1.19 -13.55
CA ALA A 86 5.75 -1.50 -12.82
C ALA A 86 5.77 -2.95 -12.30
N MET A 87 4.65 -3.45 -11.78
CA MET A 87 4.52 -4.81 -11.26
C MET A 87 4.65 -5.90 -12.33
N MET A 88 4.49 -5.59 -13.63
CA MET A 88 4.72 -6.57 -14.70
C MET A 88 6.18 -7.06 -14.76
N SER A 89 7.12 -6.30 -14.19
CA SER A 89 8.55 -6.67 -14.11
C SER A 89 8.91 -7.49 -12.86
N TYR A 90 7.92 -7.78 -11.99
CA TYR A 90 8.10 -8.53 -10.74
C TYR A 90 7.60 -9.96 -10.91
N GLU A 91 8.51 -10.92 -10.75
CA GLU A 91 8.24 -12.35 -10.97
C GLU A 91 7.24 -12.93 -9.97
N ASN A 92 7.22 -12.38 -8.76
CA ASN A 92 6.38 -12.84 -7.65
C ASN A 92 5.22 -11.87 -7.32
N ALA A 93 4.86 -10.97 -8.24
CA ALA A 93 3.71 -10.09 -8.03
C ALA A 93 2.39 -10.87 -7.89
N GLY A 94 2.27 -12.03 -8.55
CA GLY A 94 1.13 -12.92 -8.43
C GLY A 94 0.98 -13.60 -7.06
N ASP A 95 2.02 -13.56 -6.22
CA ASP A 95 2.03 -14.17 -4.89
C ASP A 95 1.55 -13.21 -3.79
N ILE A 96 1.13 -11.98 -4.16
CA ILE A 96 0.62 -10.97 -3.23
C ILE A 96 -0.62 -11.50 -2.51
N GLU A 97 -0.55 -11.60 -1.19
CA GLU A 97 -1.57 -12.21 -0.34
C GLU A 97 -1.87 -11.32 0.88
N VAL A 98 -3.16 -11.01 1.08
CA VAL A 98 -3.70 -10.29 2.24
C VAL A 98 -4.58 -11.22 3.08
N PHE A 99 -4.75 -10.89 4.37
CA PHE A 99 -5.48 -11.76 5.30
C PHE A 99 -6.61 -11.02 6.01
N GLY A 100 -7.82 -11.57 5.91
CA GLY A 100 -9.02 -10.97 6.50
C GLY A 100 -9.54 -9.75 5.72
N GLU A 101 -10.56 -9.10 6.25
CA GLU A 101 -11.18 -7.93 5.63
C GLU A 101 -10.20 -6.75 5.56
N GLN A 102 -10.18 -6.09 4.39
CA GLN A 102 -9.31 -4.95 4.11
C GLN A 102 -10.14 -3.68 3.96
N HIS A 103 -9.57 -2.55 4.38
CA HIS A 103 -10.13 -1.24 4.12
C HIS A 103 -10.25 -0.95 2.62
N LYS A 104 -11.33 -0.28 2.23
CA LYS A 104 -11.65 0.01 0.82
C LYS A 104 -10.86 1.19 0.29
N CYS A 105 -10.57 2.15 1.15
CA CYS A 105 -9.80 3.35 0.83
C CYS A 105 -8.83 3.71 1.96
N PHE A 106 -7.89 4.59 1.64
CA PHE A 106 -6.84 5.02 2.56
C PHE A 106 -7.38 5.71 3.82
N GLN A 107 -8.44 6.51 3.69
CA GLN A 107 -9.02 7.26 4.80
C GLN A 107 -9.48 6.34 5.94
N GLU A 108 -9.99 5.15 5.62
CA GLU A 108 -10.44 4.18 6.62
C GLU A 108 -9.27 3.59 7.43
N THR A 109 -8.03 3.69 6.94
CA THR A 109 -6.84 3.16 7.64
C THR A 109 -6.34 4.06 8.78
N LEU A 110 -6.87 5.29 8.89
CA LEU A 110 -6.38 6.28 9.87
C LEU A 110 -6.79 5.99 11.32
N GLY A 111 -7.72 5.06 11.54
CA GLY A 111 -8.26 4.69 12.85
C GLY A 111 -9.74 5.08 13.00
#